data_AF-A1SH70-F1
#
_entry.id   AF-A1SH70-F1
#
_cell.length_a   1.000
_cell.length_b   1.000
_cell.length_c   1.000
_cell.angle_alpha   90.00
_cell.angle_beta   90.00
_cell.angle_gamma   90.00
#
_symmetry.space_group_name_H-M   'P 1'
#
loop_
_entity.id
_entity.type
_entity.pdbx_description
1 polymer ?
#
loop_
_entity_poly.entity_id
_entity_poly.type
_entity_poly.pdbx_seq_one_letter_code
_entity_poly.pdbx_strand_id
1 'polypeptide(L)'
;MGQPIDKEHPMTPTSTASLRRAVVIGAVAGVIASVVMAMYAMLAAYTKDTGFFTPMYHIASLVTDDADMMKSMMADQQSGDAFTFLAGPAILGAVIHMMTGAAYGAAFGAIAHRLRLGGATLAGAGLVYGFLVFALSAYVALPIAAAVFGSGDPIENMAEMAGWGTFIVEHLIFGVVLGVLVAVTARTRTAPARTAVPAH
;
A
#
# COMPACT_ATOMS: atom_id res chain seq x y z
N MET A 1 -49.67 -21.26 -35.77
CA MET A 1 -49.07 -21.64 -34.47
C MET A 1 -47.58 -21.83 -34.72
N GLY A 2 -46.72 -21.03 -34.09
CA GLY A 2 -45.26 -21.12 -34.27
C GLY A 2 -44.59 -19.75 -34.19
N GLN A 3 -44.36 -19.26 -32.97
CA GLN A 3 -43.35 -18.23 -32.74
C GLN A 3 -42.04 -18.96 -32.40
N PRO A 4 -40.92 -18.72 -33.10
CA PRO A 4 -39.62 -19.11 -32.59
C PRO A 4 -39.22 -18.08 -31.53
N ILE A 5 -39.25 -18.52 -30.27
CA ILE A 5 -38.46 -17.93 -29.21
C ILE A 5 -37.04 -18.44 -29.45
N ASP A 6 -36.09 -17.52 -29.61
CA ASP A 6 -34.73 -17.63 -29.06
C ASP A 6 -34.04 -16.27 -29.22
N LYS A 7 -34.20 -15.42 -28.19
CA LYS A 7 -33.28 -14.32 -27.95
C LYS A 7 -32.20 -14.86 -27.03
N GLU A 8 -31.14 -15.41 -27.59
CA GLU A 8 -29.90 -15.59 -26.83
C GLU A 8 -29.47 -14.21 -26.32
N HIS A 9 -29.52 -14.03 -25.00
CA HIS A 9 -28.93 -12.87 -24.34
C HIS A 9 -27.41 -13.10 -24.30
N PRO A 10 -26.58 -12.40 -25.10
CA PRO A 10 -25.15 -12.53 -24.99
C PRO A 10 -24.71 -12.12 -23.58
N MET A 11 -24.08 -13.03 -22.85
CA MET A 11 -23.43 -12.74 -21.57
C MET A 11 -22.40 -11.64 -21.80
N THR A 12 -22.60 -10.50 -21.12
CA THR A 12 -21.83 -9.28 -21.33
C THR A 12 -20.39 -9.45 -20.83
N PRO A 13 -19.35 -9.35 -21.68
CA PRO A 13 -17.94 -9.46 -21.30
C PRO A 13 -17.39 -8.28 -20.45
N THR A 14 -18.27 -7.41 -19.94
CA THR A 14 -17.93 -6.09 -19.38
C THR A 14 -17.46 -6.15 -17.91
N SER A 15 -17.92 -7.13 -17.13
CA SER A 15 -17.68 -7.19 -15.67
C SER A 15 -16.22 -7.57 -15.31
N THR A 16 -15.65 -8.55 -16.00
CA THR A 16 -14.28 -9.02 -15.73
C THR A 16 -13.24 -7.96 -16.12
N ALA A 17 -13.46 -7.28 -17.25
CA ALA A 17 -12.57 -6.21 -17.70
C ALA A 17 -12.60 -5.01 -16.75
N SER A 18 -13.77 -4.63 -16.22
CA SER A 18 -13.87 -3.52 -15.26
C SER A 18 -13.22 -3.85 -13.92
N LEU A 19 -13.38 -5.09 -13.43
CA LEU A 19 -12.74 -5.54 -12.20
C LEU A 19 -11.22 -5.61 -12.34
N ARG A 20 -10.70 -6.23 -13.41
CA ARG A 20 -9.25 -6.29 -13.69
C ARG A 20 -8.64 -4.89 -13.68
N ARG A 21 -9.32 -3.96 -14.33
CA ARG A 21 -8.88 -2.56 -14.38
C ARG A 21 -8.88 -1.90 -13.01
N ALA A 22 -9.91 -2.13 -12.19
CA ALA A 22 -9.97 -1.61 -10.83
C ALA A 22 -8.84 -2.15 -9.95
N VAL A 23 -8.54 -3.45 -10.07
CA VAL A 23 -7.41 -4.11 -9.40
C VAL A 23 -6.08 -3.47 -9.80
N VAL A 24 -5.85 -3.25 -11.10
CA VAL A 24 -4.60 -2.62 -11.58
C VAL A 24 -4.46 -1.18 -11.08
N ILE A 25 -5.54 -0.38 -11.12
CA ILE A 25 -5.53 0.98 -10.59
C ILE A 25 -5.23 0.96 -9.09
N GLY A 26 -5.89 0.07 -8.35
CA GLY A 26 -5.67 -0.12 -6.93
C GLY A 26 -4.22 -0.48 -6.63
N ALA A 27 -3.64 -1.43 -7.38
CA ALA A 27 -2.25 -1.86 -7.20
C ALA A 27 -1.27 -0.71 -7.40
N VAL A 28 -1.40 0.04 -8.50
CA VAL A 28 -0.53 1.20 -8.78
C VAL A 28 -0.68 2.29 -7.72
N ALA A 29 -1.93 2.60 -7.33
CA ALA A 29 -2.18 3.54 -6.24
C ALA A 29 -1.61 3.07 -4.90
N GLY A 30 -1.64 1.75 -4.66
CA GLY A 30 -1.07 1.10 -3.48
C GLY A 30 0.45 1.24 -3.41
N VAL A 31 1.16 1.04 -4.52
CA VAL A 31 2.61 1.28 -4.60
C VAL A 31 2.95 2.74 -4.26
N ILE A 32 2.21 3.69 -4.83
CA ILE A 32 2.45 5.12 -4.56
C ILE A 32 2.16 5.43 -3.09
N ALA A 33 1.05 4.93 -2.55
CA ALA A 33 0.68 5.11 -1.15
C ALA A 33 1.71 4.49 -0.19
N SER A 34 2.26 3.32 -0.51
CA SER A 34 3.29 2.67 0.32
C SER A 34 4.60 3.44 0.29
N VAL A 35 4.96 4.08 -0.83
CA VAL A 35 6.12 4.98 -0.87
C VAL A 35 5.92 6.18 0.07
N VAL A 36 4.74 6.80 0.09
CA VAL A 36 4.45 7.92 1.00
C VAL A 36 4.53 7.47 2.47
N MET A 37 3.98 6.31 2.79
CA MET A 37 4.10 5.67 4.10
C MET A 37 5.56 5.40 4.47
N ALA A 38 6.36 4.82 3.57
CA ALA A 38 7.78 4.54 3.80
C ALA A 38 8.56 5.83 4.10
N MET A 39 8.30 6.90 3.34
CA MET A 39 8.93 8.20 3.61
C MET A 39 8.58 8.74 5.01
N TYR A 40 7.34 8.58 5.45
CA TYR A 40 6.96 8.93 6.82
C TYR A 40 7.69 8.08 7.86
N ALA A 41 7.76 6.76 7.66
CA ALA A 41 8.49 5.85 8.56
C ALA A 41 9.98 6.23 8.67
N MET A 42 10.61 6.56 7.54
CA MET A 42 12.02 6.97 7.46
C MET A 42 12.27 8.30 8.18
N LEU A 43 11.36 9.27 8.05
CA LEU A 43 11.40 10.52 8.82
C LEU A 43 11.19 10.27 10.31
N ALA A 44 10.25 9.39 10.67
CA ALA A 44 10.01 9.02 12.06
C ALA A 44 11.25 8.36 12.69
N ALA A 45 11.90 7.45 11.97
CA ALA A 45 13.14 6.80 12.39
C ALA A 45 14.29 7.81 12.58
N TYR A 46 14.43 8.76 11.66
CA TYR A 46 15.37 9.88 11.80
C TYR A 46 15.10 10.72 13.05
N THR A 47 13.83 11.06 13.34
CA THR A 47 13.48 11.83 14.55
C THR A 47 13.60 11.05 15.86
N LYS A 48 13.83 9.73 15.79
CA LYS A 48 14.01 8.84 16.94
C LYS A 48 15.48 8.43 17.14
N ASP A 49 16.41 9.02 16.40
CA ASP A 49 17.84 8.69 16.43
C ASP A 49 18.10 7.18 16.19
N THR A 50 17.38 6.63 15.21
CA THR A 50 17.51 5.21 14.81
C THR A 50 18.02 5.04 13.38
N GLY A 51 18.34 6.11 12.67
CA GLY A 51 18.77 6.10 11.26
C GLY A 51 17.61 6.20 10.26
N PHE A 52 17.77 7.05 9.25
CA PHE A 52 16.77 7.34 8.22
C PHE A 52 16.39 6.13 7.37
N PHE A 53 17.34 5.26 7.03
CA PHE A 53 17.10 4.07 6.19
C PHE A 53 16.74 2.81 6.99
N THR A 54 16.76 2.87 8.32
CA THR A 54 16.50 1.74 9.21
C THR A 54 15.17 1.03 8.95
N PRO A 55 14.05 1.72 8.65
CA PRO A 55 12.81 1.04 8.29
C PRO A 55 12.93 0.13 7.07
N MET A 56 13.80 0.45 6.10
CA MET A 56 14.02 -0.43 4.94
C MET A 56 14.76 -1.71 5.34
N TYR A 57 15.74 -1.60 6.24
CA TYR A 57 16.46 -2.77 6.77
C TYR A 57 15.56 -3.63 7.66
N HIS A 58 14.70 -2.98 8.44
CA HIS A 58 13.69 -3.64 9.25
C HIS A 58 12.74 -4.48 8.40
N ILE A 59 12.28 -3.97 7.25
CA ILE A 59 11.47 -4.75 6.30
C ILE A 59 12.29 -5.86 5.63
N ALA A 60 13.57 -5.58 5.29
CA ALA A 60 14.45 -6.58 4.67
C ALA A 60 14.68 -7.80 5.58
N SER A 61 14.68 -7.60 6.92
CA SER A 61 14.77 -8.68 7.92
C SER A 61 13.66 -9.73 7.82
N LEU A 62 12.65 -9.52 6.96
CA LEU A 62 11.70 -10.57 6.58
C LEU A 62 12.39 -11.79 6.00
N VAL A 63 13.45 -11.61 5.22
CA VAL A 63 14.17 -12.70 4.54
C VAL A 63 15.69 -12.65 4.78
N THR A 64 16.14 -11.71 5.61
CA THR A 64 17.51 -11.58 6.09
C THR A 64 17.52 -11.61 7.62
N ASP A 65 18.69 -11.46 8.25
CA ASP A 65 18.77 -11.13 9.67
C ASP A 65 18.55 -9.62 9.93
N ASP A 66 18.65 -9.22 11.20
CA ASP A 66 18.50 -7.85 11.69
C ASP A 66 19.82 -7.05 11.74
N ALA A 67 20.94 -7.63 11.30
CA ALA A 67 22.26 -7.03 11.47
C ALA A 67 22.39 -5.69 10.75
N ASP A 68 21.81 -5.55 9.55
CA ASP A 68 21.83 -4.32 8.77
C ASP A 68 20.98 -3.20 9.41
N MET A 69 19.86 -3.57 10.03
CA MET A 69 19.03 -2.66 10.82
C MET A 69 19.81 -2.15 12.04
N MET A 70 20.40 -3.07 12.81
CA MET A 70 21.20 -2.74 13.98
C MET A 70 22.42 -1.90 13.63
N LYS A 71 23.08 -2.17 12.50
CA LYS A 71 24.21 -1.39 12.00
C LYS A 71 23.82 0.05 11.71
N SER A 72 22.68 0.27 11.05
CA SER A 72 22.15 1.61 10.77
C SER A 72 21.81 2.37 12.06
N MET A 73 21.16 1.70 13.02
CA MET A 73 20.85 2.29 14.33
C MET A 73 22.11 2.68 15.11
N MET A 74 23.12 1.81 15.15
CA MET A 74 24.37 2.08 15.86
C MET A 74 25.15 3.23 15.22
N ALA A 75 25.14 3.34 13.89
CA ALA A 75 25.82 4.43 13.19
C ALA A 75 25.23 5.81 13.56
N ASP A 76 23.90 5.92 13.62
CA ASP A 76 23.24 7.15 14.07
C ASP A 76 23.56 7.45 15.55
N GLN A 77 23.34 6.47 16.43
CA GLN A 77 23.48 6.66 17.88
C GLN A 77 24.92 6.93 18.34
N GLN A 78 25.92 6.33 17.69
CA GLN A 78 27.33 6.44 18.13
C GLN A 78 28.11 7.49 17.36
N SER A 79 27.80 7.71 16.08
CA SER A 79 28.57 8.59 15.20
C SER A 79 27.77 9.74 14.58
N GLY A 80 26.45 9.82 14.85
CA GLY A 80 25.56 10.80 14.23
C GLY A 80 25.36 10.57 12.74
N ASP A 81 25.72 9.39 12.22
CA ASP A 81 25.50 9.04 10.80
C ASP A 81 24.09 8.50 10.60
N ALA A 82 23.11 9.40 10.60
CA ALA A 82 21.71 9.06 10.40
C ALA A 82 21.41 8.54 8.98
N PHE A 83 22.35 8.61 8.03
CA PHE A 83 22.12 8.27 6.62
C PHE A 83 23.00 7.11 6.13
N THR A 84 23.46 6.24 7.03
CA THR A 84 24.12 4.98 6.65
C THR A 84 23.26 4.21 5.64
N PHE A 85 23.76 4.08 4.40
CA PHE A 85 23.04 3.46 3.30
C PHE A 85 23.69 2.14 2.84
N LEU A 86 23.02 1.04 3.14
CA LEU A 86 23.33 -0.32 2.71
C LEU A 86 22.45 -0.68 1.51
N ALA A 87 22.99 -0.57 0.30
CA ALA A 87 22.20 -0.62 -0.94
C ALA A 87 21.39 -1.92 -1.12
N GLY A 88 21.99 -3.09 -0.87
CA GLY A 88 21.30 -4.37 -1.03
C GLY A 88 20.06 -4.50 -0.13
N PRO A 89 20.22 -4.41 1.20
CA PRO A 89 19.11 -4.43 2.15
C PRO A 89 18.08 -3.32 1.90
N ALA A 90 18.51 -2.10 1.56
CA ALA A 90 17.58 -0.99 1.29
C ALA A 90 16.67 -1.28 0.09
N ILE A 91 17.24 -1.78 -1.01
CA ILE A 91 16.49 -2.13 -2.21
C ILE A 91 15.54 -3.29 -1.92
N LEU A 92 16.00 -4.31 -1.19
CA LEU A 92 15.20 -5.47 -0.82
C LEU A 92 13.98 -5.07 0.03
N GLY A 93 14.20 -4.29 1.08
CA GLY A 93 13.13 -3.75 1.93
C GLY A 93 12.13 -2.92 1.14
N ALA A 94 12.62 -2.02 0.27
CA ALA A 94 11.76 -1.21 -0.58
C ALA A 94 10.89 -2.07 -1.53
N VAL A 95 11.45 -3.12 -2.14
CA VAL A 95 10.70 -4.04 -3.01
C VAL A 95 9.60 -4.77 -2.23
N ILE A 96 9.93 -5.35 -1.07
CA ILE A 96 8.95 -6.04 -0.21
C ILE A 96 7.82 -5.09 0.18
N HIS A 97 8.17 -3.85 0.58
CA HIS A 97 7.20 -2.83 0.95
C HIS A 97 6.27 -2.44 -0.20
N MET A 98 6.84 -2.19 -1.38
CA MET A 98 6.06 -1.84 -2.58
C MET A 98 5.16 -2.98 -3.04
N MET A 99 5.62 -4.23 -2.98
CA MET A 99 4.80 -5.40 -3.32
C MET A 99 3.64 -5.58 -2.35
N THR A 100 3.88 -5.37 -1.05
CA THR A 100 2.83 -5.38 -0.02
C THR A 100 1.82 -4.25 -0.25
N GLY A 101 2.31 -3.04 -0.54
CA GLY A 101 1.48 -1.90 -0.92
C GLY A 101 0.62 -2.18 -2.16
N ALA A 102 1.19 -2.80 -3.19
CA ALA A 102 0.46 -3.21 -4.38
C ALA A 102 -0.64 -4.23 -4.08
N ALA A 103 -0.39 -5.21 -3.23
CA ALA A 103 -1.37 -6.23 -2.84
C ALA A 103 -2.55 -5.62 -2.08
N TYR A 104 -2.28 -4.79 -1.07
CA TYR A 104 -3.35 -4.09 -0.34
C TYR A 104 -4.07 -3.06 -1.22
N GLY A 105 -3.36 -2.36 -2.10
CA GLY A 105 -3.96 -1.45 -3.07
C GLY A 105 -4.90 -2.16 -4.05
N ALA A 106 -4.48 -3.32 -4.58
CA ALA A 106 -5.29 -4.16 -5.45
C ALA A 106 -6.60 -4.59 -4.78
N ALA A 107 -6.53 -5.03 -3.53
CA ALA A 107 -7.69 -5.40 -2.73
C ALA A 107 -8.63 -4.20 -2.53
N PHE A 108 -8.11 -3.03 -2.16
CA PHE A 108 -8.91 -1.81 -2.04
C PHE A 108 -9.58 -1.43 -3.36
N GLY A 109 -8.86 -1.47 -4.48
CA GLY A 109 -9.40 -1.20 -5.81
C GLY A 109 -10.57 -2.13 -6.18
N ALA A 110 -10.45 -3.42 -5.86
CA ALA A 110 -11.53 -4.38 -6.05
C ALA A 110 -12.75 -4.09 -5.16
N ILE A 111 -12.53 -3.77 -3.88
CA ILE A 111 -13.59 -3.41 -2.92
C ILE A 111 -14.32 -2.13 -3.38
N ALA A 112 -13.56 -1.07 -3.70
CA ALA A 112 -14.09 0.19 -4.20
C ALA A 112 -14.94 0.00 -5.46
N HIS A 113 -14.50 -0.86 -6.37
CA HIS A 113 -15.26 -1.19 -7.59
C HIS A 113 -16.59 -1.90 -7.27
N ARG A 114 -16.59 -2.87 -6.36
CA ARG A 114 -17.81 -3.60 -5.97
C ARG A 114 -18.81 -2.71 -5.25
N LEU A 115 -18.34 -1.83 -4.38
CA LEU A 115 -19.18 -0.93 -3.58
C LEU A 115 -19.63 0.32 -4.32
N ARG A 116 -19.08 0.61 -5.51
CA ARG A 116 -19.43 1.77 -6.36
C ARG A 116 -19.38 3.11 -5.60
N LEU A 117 -18.37 3.28 -4.75
CA LEU A 117 -18.25 4.45 -3.88
C LEU A 117 -18.00 5.75 -4.68
N GLY A 118 -18.60 6.85 -4.22
CA GLY A 118 -18.35 8.20 -4.74
C GLY A 118 -16.98 8.75 -4.33
N GLY A 119 -16.49 9.77 -5.06
CA GLY A 119 -15.12 10.28 -4.91
C GLY A 119 -14.75 10.78 -3.51
N ALA A 120 -15.64 11.50 -2.81
CA ALA A 120 -15.40 11.94 -1.43
C ALA A 120 -15.45 10.78 -0.43
N THR A 121 -16.35 9.82 -0.65
CA THR A 121 -16.48 8.60 0.16
C THR A 121 -15.24 7.72 0.09
N LEU A 122 -14.53 7.71 -1.05
CA LEU A 122 -13.30 6.94 -1.23
C LEU A 122 -12.14 7.39 -0.35
N ALA A 123 -12.03 8.68 -0.03
CA ALA A 123 -11.00 9.17 0.89
C ALA A 123 -11.27 8.70 2.33
N GLY A 124 -12.51 8.83 2.80
CA GLY A 124 -12.92 8.32 4.11
C GLY A 124 -12.83 6.79 4.20
N ALA A 125 -13.24 6.07 3.15
CA ALA A 125 -13.08 4.63 3.07
C ALA A 125 -11.60 4.22 3.06
N GLY A 126 -10.73 5.01 2.42
CA GLY A 126 -9.29 4.84 2.45
C GLY A 126 -8.72 4.92 3.86
N LEU A 127 -9.11 5.93 4.66
CA LEU A 127 -8.70 6.06 6.06
C LEU A 127 -9.08 4.82 6.89
N VAL A 128 -10.34 4.39 6.81
CA VAL A 128 -10.82 3.18 7.51
C VAL A 128 -10.06 1.95 7.04
N TYR A 129 -9.84 1.82 5.74
CA TYR A 129 -9.07 0.72 5.17
C TYR A 129 -7.61 0.72 5.65
N GLY A 130 -6.96 1.88 5.74
CA GLY A 130 -5.61 2.02 6.29
C GLY A 130 -5.54 1.52 7.73
N PHE A 131 -6.52 1.87 8.57
CA PHE A 131 -6.62 1.35 9.93
C PHE A 131 -6.81 -0.18 9.97
N LEU A 132 -7.64 -0.72 9.07
CA LEU A 132 -7.81 -2.18 8.96
C LEU A 132 -6.53 -2.88 8.50
N VAL A 133 -5.77 -2.28 7.57
CA VAL A 133 -4.46 -2.79 7.15
C VAL A 133 -3.48 -2.75 8.31
N PHE A 134 -3.45 -1.67 9.11
CA PHE A 134 -2.67 -1.62 10.35
C PHE A 134 -2.99 -2.81 11.27
N ALA A 135 -4.28 -3.00 11.59
CA ALA A 135 -4.69 -4.05 12.52
C ALA A 135 -4.38 -5.45 11.96
N LEU A 136 -4.65 -5.67 10.67
CA LEU A 136 -4.34 -6.92 10.00
C LEU A 136 -2.83 -7.17 9.98
N SER A 137 -2.02 -6.16 9.65
CA SER A 137 -0.56 -6.29 9.63
C SER A 137 -0.01 -6.61 11.01
N ALA A 138 -0.35 -5.81 12.02
CA ALA A 138 0.19 -5.93 13.37
C ALA A 138 -0.19 -7.25 14.06
N TYR A 139 -1.42 -7.71 13.90
CA TYR A 139 -1.92 -8.84 14.69
C TYR A 139 -1.99 -10.16 13.91
N VAL A 140 -1.83 -10.14 12.59
CA VAL A 140 -2.01 -11.34 11.75
C VAL A 140 -0.88 -11.49 10.73
N ALA A 141 -0.71 -10.53 9.82
CA ALA A 141 0.19 -10.71 8.69
C ALA A 141 1.66 -10.77 9.12
N LEU A 142 2.10 -9.90 10.04
CA LEU A 142 3.47 -9.87 10.53
C LEU A 142 3.82 -11.12 11.37
N PRO A 143 3.02 -11.56 12.36
CA PRO A 143 3.27 -12.82 13.06
C PRO A 143 3.30 -14.04 12.13
N ILE A 144 2.40 -14.11 11.15
CA ILE A 144 2.41 -15.20 10.16
C ILE A 144 3.67 -15.13 9.30
N ALA A 145 4.05 -13.94 8.83
CA ALA A 145 5.25 -13.76 8.03
C ALA A 145 6.50 -14.15 8.83
N ALA A 146 6.60 -13.75 10.11
CA ALA A 146 7.67 -14.15 11.00
C ALA A 146 7.78 -15.67 11.15
N ALA A 147 6.65 -16.35 11.35
CA ALA A 147 6.60 -17.81 11.46
C ALA A 147 6.96 -18.53 10.15
N VAL A 148 6.55 -17.99 9.00
CA VAL A 148 6.79 -18.61 7.68
C VAL A 148 8.23 -18.42 7.22
N PHE A 149 8.82 -17.25 7.45
CA PHE A 149 10.16 -16.92 6.98
C PHE A 149 11.25 -17.11 8.05
N GLY A 150 10.88 -17.40 9.30
CA GLY A 150 11.81 -17.58 10.41
C GLY A 150 12.52 -16.28 10.82
N SER A 151 11.86 -15.13 10.63
CA SER A 151 12.46 -13.80 10.86
C SER A 151 12.33 -13.29 12.29
N GLY A 152 11.59 -13.99 13.16
CA GLY A 152 11.55 -13.73 14.60
C GLY A 152 11.02 -12.34 14.99
N ASP A 153 11.51 -11.84 16.14
CA ASP A 153 11.06 -10.60 16.77
C ASP A 153 11.09 -9.35 15.87
N PRO A 154 12.12 -9.12 15.03
CA PRO A 154 12.14 -7.99 14.11
C PRO A 154 10.85 -7.85 13.30
N ILE A 155 10.30 -8.97 12.80
CA ILE A 155 9.08 -8.93 12.01
C ILE A 155 7.84 -9.12 12.88
N GLU A 156 7.83 -10.08 13.79
CA GLU A 156 6.68 -10.38 14.64
C GLU A 156 6.23 -9.16 15.44
N ASN A 157 7.18 -8.39 15.98
CA ASN A 157 6.96 -7.24 16.85
C ASN A 157 7.28 -5.89 16.18
N MET A 158 7.26 -5.84 14.84
CA MET A 158 7.60 -4.64 14.06
C MET A 158 6.81 -3.40 14.49
N ALA A 159 5.52 -3.55 14.82
CA ALA A 159 4.68 -2.43 15.28
C ALA A 159 5.15 -1.83 16.61
N GLU A 160 5.63 -2.67 17.54
CA GLU A 160 6.18 -2.22 18.82
C GLU A 160 7.54 -1.56 18.63
N MET A 161 8.42 -2.18 17.84
CA MET A 161 9.76 -1.66 17.54
C MET A 161 9.72 -0.32 16.79
N ALA A 162 8.82 -0.17 15.81
CA ALA A 162 8.58 1.09 15.13
C ALA A 162 7.88 2.12 16.04
N GLY A 163 7.25 1.66 17.13
CA GLY A 163 6.39 2.42 18.02
C GLY A 163 4.95 2.46 17.50
N TRP A 164 4.01 1.97 18.30
CA TRP A 164 2.59 1.84 17.95
C TRP A 164 1.98 3.10 17.33
N GLY A 165 2.29 4.28 17.87
CA GLY A 165 1.80 5.55 17.34
C GLY A 165 2.27 5.82 15.90
N THR A 166 3.57 5.60 15.63
CA THR A 166 4.15 5.74 14.28
C THR A 166 3.53 4.73 13.33
N PHE A 167 3.45 3.47 13.75
CA PHE A 167 2.91 2.38 12.94
C PHE A 167 1.42 2.58 12.61
N ILE A 168 0.62 3.13 13.53
CA ILE A 168 -0.77 3.51 13.23
C ILE A 168 -0.82 4.66 12.22
N VAL A 169 -0.07 5.73 12.46
CA VAL A 169 -0.14 6.95 11.62
C VAL A 169 0.30 6.66 10.18
N GLU A 170 1.38 5.91 9.98
CA GLU A 170 1.86 5.59 8.63
C GLU A 170 0.82 4.79 7.82
N HIS A 171 0.08 3.90 8.48
CA HIS A 171 -1.02 3.13 7.89
C HIS A 171 -2.26 3.98 7.58
N LEU A 172 -2.57 4.96 8.42
CA LEU A 172 -3.62 5.94 8.11
C LEU A 172 -3.23 6.80 6.91
N ILE A 173 -1.96 7.24 6.83
CA ILE A 173 -1.42 7.98 5.68
C ILE A 173 -1.54 7.14 4.40
N PHE A 174 -1.11 5.87 4.43
CA PHE A 174 -1.29 4.94 3.32
C PHE A 174 -2.75 4.88 2.87
N GLY A 175 -3.68 4.66 3.80
CA GLY A 175 -5.10 4.56 3.51
C GLY A 175 -5.69 5.80 2.85
N VAL A 176 -5.38 6.99 3.39
CA VAL A 176 -5.84 8.27 2.83
C VAL A 176 -5.28 8.49 1.43
N VAL A 177 -3.97 8.31 1.23
CA VAL A 177 -3.32 8.50 -0.08
C VAL A 177 -3.91 7.53 -1.10
N LEU A 178 -4.06 6.26 -0.74
CA LEU A 178 -4.68 5.24 -1.60
C LEU A 178 -6.10 5.62 -2.01
N GLY A 179 -6.94 6.00 -1.05
CA GLY A 179 -8.32 6.43 -1.29
C GLY A 179 -8.41 7.64 -2.22
N VAL A 180 -7.56 8.65 -2.02
CA VAL A 180 -7.48 9.84 -2.86
C VAL A 180 -7.04 9.50 -4.28
N LEU A 181 -5.98 8.71 -4.45
CA LEU A 181 -5.45 8.34 -5.77
C LEU A 181 -6.46 7.53 -6.59
N VAL A 182 -7.16 6.59 -5.96
CA VAL A 182 -8.24 5.83 -6.60
C VAL A 182 -9.40 6.76 -7.00
N ALA A 183 -9.78 7.71 -6.13
CA ALA A 183 -10.84 8.67 -6.40
C ALA A 183 -10.51 9.63 -7.56
N VAL A 184 -9.27 10.12 -7.64
CA VAL A 184 -8.81 10.99 -8.73
C VAL A 184 -8.80 10.21 -10.04
N THR A 185 -8.28 8.99 -10.04
CA THR A 185 -8.20 8.14 -11.24
C THR A 185 -9.57 7.70 -11.76
N ALA A 186 -10.58 7.59 -10.90
CA ALA A 186 -11.96 7.34 -11.30
C ALA A 186 -12.63 8.58 -11.93
N ARG A 187 -12.36 9.78 -11.38
CA ARG A 187 -12.96 11.06 -11.83
C ARG A 187 -12.46 11.52 -13.20
N THR A 188 -11.15 11.41 -13.47
CA THR A 188 -10.57 11.83 -14.76
C THR A 188 -11.14 11.08 -15.97
N ARG A 189 -11.90 10.01 -15.74
CA ARG A 189 -12.42 9.13 -16.80
C ARG A 189 -13.93 9.20 -17.00
N THR A 190 -14.64 9.90 -16.12
CA THR A 190 -16.09 10.17 -16.25
C THR A 190 -16.38 11.56 -16.82
N ALA A 191 -15.36 12.40 -17.04
CA ALA A 191 -15.51 13.68 -17.71
C ALA A 191 -15.95 13.44 -19.18
N PRO A 192 -17.10 13.99 -19.63
CA PRO A 192 -17.55 13.83 -21.01
C PRO A 192 -16.54 14.46 -21.97
N ALA A 193 -16.27 13.78 -23.09
CA ALA A 193 -15.51 14.36 -24.19
C ALA A 193 -16.19 15.66 -24.60
N ARG A 194 -15.51 16.78 -24.41
CA ARG A 194 -15.98 18.11 -24.79
C ARG A 194 -16.34 18.03 -26.27
N THR A 195 -17.64 18.09 -26.58
CA THR A 195 -18.13 18.08 -27.96
C THR A 195 -17.41 19.19 -28.72
N ALA A 196 -16.65 18.82 -29.75
CA ALA A 196 -16.04 19.77 -30.65
C ALA A 196 -17.14 20.71 -31.16
N VAL A 197 -16.94 22.01 -30.96
CA VAL A 197 -17.82 23.05 -31.49
C VAL A 197 -17.77 22.93 -33.01
N PRO A 198 -18.89 22.71 -33.71
CA PRO A 198 -18.89 22.73 -35.16
C PRO A 198 -18.48 24.13 -35.63
N ALA A 199 -17.46 24.20 -36.48
CA ALA A 199 -17.08 25.41 -37.17
C ALA A 199 -18.22 25.81 -38.13
N HIS A 200 -18.68 27.06 -38.00
CA HIS A 200 -19.56 27.71 -38.96
C HIS A 200 -18.74 28.33 -40.09
#